data_AF-A0A2V5H442-F1
#
_entry.id   AF-A0A2V5H442-F1
#
_cell.length_a   1.000
_cell.length_b   1.000
_cell.length_c   1.000
_cell.angle_alpha   90.00
_cell.angle_beta   90.00
_cell.angle_gamma   90.00
#
_symmetry.space_group_name_H-M   'P 1'
#
loop_
_entity.id
_entity.type
_entity.pdbx_description
1 polymer ?
#
loop_
_entity_poly.entity_id
_entity_poly.type
_entity_poly.pdbx_seq_one_letter_code
_entity_poly.pdbx_strand_id
1 'polypeptide(L)'
;MIEKVYFSPQLPMAVSASSSEVRQALERGRDGHTDKATNDTLEAAIESLWGKINAQKDYVLDRDEFALFNYFIYRYKGNTVAQRTVARFWDHYKGDPNAAESKT
;
A
#
# COMPACT_ATOMS: atom_id res chain seq x y z
N MET A 1 -0.79 -26.48 36.40
CA MET A 1 -1.38 -26.59 35.05
C MET A 1 -1.14 -25.28 34.36
N ILE A 2 -0.22 -25.25 33.40
CA ILE A 2 0.21 -24.03 32.71
C ILE A 2 -0.59 -23.92 31.42
N GLU A 3 -1.43 -22.89 31.37
CA GLU A 3 -2.23 -22.54 30.20
C GLU A 3 -1.26 -22.17 29.07
N LYS A 4 -1.14 -23.05 28.08
CA LYS A 4 -0.39 -22.78 26.88
C LYS A 4 -1.16 -21.72 26.10
N VAL A 5 -0.75 -20.47 26.28
CA VAL A 5 -1.05 -19.38 25.36
C VAL A 5 -0.63 -19.87 23.99
N TYR A 6 -1.61 -20.23 23.15
CA TYR A 6 -1.39 -20.53 21.76
C TYR A 6 -0.93 -19.22 21.09
N PHE A 7 0.36 -18.95 21.17
CA PHE A 7 1.05 -18.09 20.23
C PHE A 7 1.00 -18.81 18.89
N SER A 8 -0.12 -18.67 18.19
CA SER A 8 -0.20 -19.02 16.79
C SER A 8 0.94 -18.26 16.10
N PRO A 9 1.89 -18.93 15.41
CA PRO A 9 2.78 -18.24 14.53
C PRO A 9 1.88 -17.66 13.46
N GLN A 10 1.68 -16.36 13.56
CA GLN A 10 0.98 -15.60 12.57
C GLN A 10 1.72 -15.84 11.25
N LEU A 11 1.17 -16.69 10.38
CA LEU A 11 1.39 -16.60 8.93
C LEU A 11 1.44 -15.10 8.64
N PRO A 12 2.54 -14.56 8.06
CA PRO A 12 2.79 -13.13 8.05
C PRO A 12 1.50 -12.47 7.65
N MET A 13 0.84 -11.79 8.60
CA MET A 13 -0.45 -11.18 8.33
C MET A 13 -0.22 -10.38 7.08
N ALA A 14 -0.99 -10.65 6.03
CA ALA A 14 -0.94 -9.85 4.82
C ALA A 14 -0.97 -8.39 5.26
N VAL A 15 0.20 -7.74 5.25
CA VAL A 15 0.35 -6.43 5.88
C VAL A 15 -0.51 -5.52 5.06
N SER A 16 -1.60 -5.05 5.64
CA SER A 16 -2.53 -4.23 4.87
C SER A 16 -1.81 -2.96 4.46
N ALA A 17 -1.83 -2.62 3.17
CA ALA A 17 -1.17 -1.45 2.62
C ALA A 17 -1.59 -0.13 3.29
N SER A 18 -2.77 -0.10 3.94
CA SER A 18 -3.28 1.05 4.69
C SER A 18 -3.01 0.99 6.20
N SER A 19 -2.21 0.04 6.69
CA SER A 19 -1.92 -0.10 8.12
C SER A 19 -1.05 1.04 8.64
N SER A 20 -1.22 1.40 9.92
CA SER A 20 -0.37 2.37 10.61
C SER A 20 1.12 1.97 10.56
N GLU A 21 1.41 0.68 10.57
CA GLU A 21 2.79 0.17 10.47
C GLU A 21 3.42 0.52 9.11
N VAL A 22 2.68 0.32 8.02
CA VAL A 22 3.11 0.65 6.66
C VAL A 22 3.30 2.16 6.50
N ARG A 23 2.39 2.96 7.07
CA ARG A 23 2.50 4.42 7.05
C ARG A 23 3.77 4.91 7.72
N GLN A 24 4.06 4.40 8.92
CA GLN A 24 5.31 4.72 9.63
C GLN A 24 6.55 4.23 8.86
N ALA A 25 6.47 3.06 8.23
CA ALA A 25 7.55 2.54 7.41
C ALA A 25 7.80 3.42 6.16
N LEU A 26 6.75 3.94 5.53
CA LEU A 26 6.84 4.89 4.41
C LEU A 26 7.48 6.21 4.85
N GLU A 27 7.12 6.72 6.03
CA GLU A 27 7.73 7.93 6.59
C GLU A 27 9.25 7.76 6.77
N ARG A 28 9.68 6.64 7.36
CA ARG A 28 11.10 6.31 7.54
C ARG A 28 11.83 6.12 6.21
N GLY A 29 11.23 5.39 5.27
CA GLY A 29 11.81 5.16 3.95
C GLY A 29 11.99 6.45 3.14
N ARG A 30 11.06 7.40 3.27
CA ARG A 30 11.16 8.72 2.61
C ARG A 30 12.24 9.62 3.21
N ASP A 31 12.46 9.52 4.51
CA ASP A 31 13.50 10.26 5.22
C ASP A 31 14.93 9.71 4.94
N GLY A 32 15.03 8.63 4.14
CA GLY A 32 16.29 7.95 3.83
C GLY A 32 16.72 6.93 4.88
N HIS A 33 16.00 6.84 6.00
CA HIS A 33 16.22 5.86 7.07
C HIS A 33 15.53 4.54 6.73
N THR A 34 16.12 3.77 5.81
CA THR A 34 15.60 2.46 5.41
C THR A 34 16.36 1.33 6.10
N ASP A 35 15.88 0.92 7.28
CA ASP A 35 16.35 -0.30 7.96
C ASP A 35 15.71 -1.56 7.36
N LYS A 36 16.32 -2.73 7.60
CA LYS A 36 15.80 -4.02 7.09
C LYS A 36 14.34 -4.24 7.46
N ALA A 37 13.96 -3.94 8.71
CA ALA A 37 12.58 -4.11 9.17
C ALA A 37 11.59 -3.23 8.41
N THR A 38 11.94 -1.95 8.19
CA THR A 38 11.16 -1.00 7.39
C THR A 38 10.96 -1.52 5.96
N ASN A 39 12.04 -2.03 5.35
CA ASN A 39 11.97 -2.59 4.00
C ASN A 39 11.09 -3.85 3.94
N ASP A 40 11.24 -4.78 4.88
CA ASP A 40 10.46 -6.03 4.97
C ASP A 40 8.96 -5.76 5.08
N THR A 41 8.55 -4.81 5.95
CA THR A 41 7.16 -4.36 6.07
C THR A 41 6.63 -3.78 4.77
N LEU A 42 7.39 -2.89 4.12
CA LEU A 42 6.98 -2.25 2.87
C LEU A 42 6.86 -3.26 1.72
N GLU A 43 7.78 -4.23 1.65
CA GLU A 43 7.76 -5.31 0.66
C GLU A 43 6.56 -6.23 0.87
N ALA A 44 6.32 -6.70 2.09
CA ALA A 44 5.16 -7.54 2.39
C ALA A 44 3.83 -6.84 2.07
N ALA A 45 3.75 -5.53 2.36
CA ALA A 45 2.56 -4.74 2.08
C ALA A 45 2.32 -4.53 0.58
N ILE A 46 3.37 -4.23 -0.21
CA ILE A 46 3.20 -4.03 -1.65
C ILE A 46 2.90 -5.34 -2.38
N GLU A 47 3.46 -6.47 -1.94
CA GLU A 47 3.12 -7.78 -2.48
C GLU A 47 1.66 -8.14 -2.21
N SER A 48 1.18 -7.90 -0.99
CA SER A 48 -0.23 -8.10 -0.64
C SER A 48 -1.16 -7.23 -1.48
N LEU A 49 -0.85 -5.94 -1.61
CA LEU A 49 -1.61 -4.98 -2.42
C LEU A 49 -1.63 -5.40 -3.90
N TRP A 50 -0.48 -5.80 -4.44
CA TRP A 50 -0.38 -6.26 -5.80
C TRP A 50 -1.22 -7.51 -6.05
N GLY A 51 -1.27 -8.44 -5.08
CA GLY A 51 -2.18 -9.58 -5.10
C GLY A 51 -3.65 -9.17 -5.24
N LYS A 52 -4.10 -8.17 -4.47
CA LYS A 52 -5.47 -7.64 -4.55
C LYS A 52 -5.77 -7.01 -5.92
N ILE A 53 -4.85 -6.19 -6.44
CA ILE A 53 -4.97 -5.56 -7.76
C ILE A 53 -5.10 -6.61 -8.88
N ASN A 54 -4.37 -7.72 -8.79
CA ASN A 54 -4.45 -8.78 -9.80
C ASN A 54 -5.70 -9.65 -9.64
N ALA A 55 -6.16 -9.86 -8.41
CA ALA A 55 -7.39 -10.61 -8.13
C ALA A 55 -8.64 -9.84 -8.57
N GLN A 56 -8.63 -8.50 -8.45
CA GLN A 56 -9.78 -7.65 -8.74
C GLN A 56 -9.46 -6.66 -9.87
N LYS A 57 -10.08 -6.87 -11.04
CA LYS A 57 -9.88 -6.03 -12.24
C LYS A 57 -10.29 -4.57 -12.03
N ASP A 58 -11.21 -4.32 -11.11
CA ASP A 58 -11.83 -3.02 -10.82
C ASP A 58 -11.41 -2.44 -9.48
N TYR A 59 -10.31 -2.95 -8.91
CA TYR A 59 -9.77 -2.41 -7.66
C TYR A 59 -9.40 -0.93 -7.81
N VAL A 60 -9.86 -0.11 -6.88
CA VAL A 60 -9.51 1.30 -6.74
C VAL A 60 -8.70 1.45 -5.46
N LEU A 61 -7.51 2.05 -5.58
CA LEU A 61 -6.63 2.32 -4.45
C LEU A 61 -7.24 3.40 -3.55
N ASP A 62 -7.07 3.28 -2.24
CA ASP A 62 -7.21 4.43 -1.33
C ASP A 62 -5.93 5.29 -1.32
N ARG A 63 -5.98 6.49 -0.72
CA ARG A 63 -4.82 7.38 -0.56
C ARG A 63 -3.62 6.70 0.11
N ASP A 64 -3.83 5.92 1.18
CA ASP A 64 -2.73 5.24 1.88
C ASP A 64 -2.10 4.15 0.98
N GLU A 65 -2.94 3.39 0.27
CA GLU A 65 -2.48 2.35 -0.66
C GLU A 65 -1.76 2.94 -1.86
N PHE A 66 -2.26 4.08 -2.37
CA PHE A 66 -1.61 4.82 -3.44
C PHE A 66 -0.25 5.35 -3.01
N ALA A 67 -0.10 5.80 -1.76
CA ALA A 67 1.20 6.25 -1.24
C ALA A 67 2.23 5.12 -1.22
N LEU A 68 1.83 3.92 -0.80
CA LEU A 68 2.68 2.72 -0.86
C LEU A 68 2.99 2.32 -2.30
N PHE A 69 1.97 2.27 -3.15
CA PHE A 69 2.13 1.91 -4.56
C PHE A 69 3.06 2.87 -5.29
N ASN A 70 2.92 4.17 -5.02
CA ASN A 70 3.74 5.22 -5.61
C ASN A 70 5.19 5.15 -5.14
N TYR A 71 5.45 4.71 -3.91
CA TYR A 71 6.81 4.46 -3.42
C TYR A 71 7.53 3.39 -4.27
N PHE A 72 6.81 2.36 -4.72
CA PHE A 72 7.34 1.30 -5.57
C PHE A 72 7.05 1.49 -7.08
N ILE A 73 6.62 2.68 -7.52
CA ILE A 73 6.16 2.88 -8.91
C ILE A 73 7.23 2.56 -9.95
N TYR A 74 8.51 2.79 -9.63
CA TYR A 74 9.63 2.48 -10.50
C TYR A 74 9.73 0.98 -10.83
N ARG A 75 9.33 0.10 -9.91
CA ARG A 75 9.32 -1.36 -10.10
C ARG A 75 8.25 -1.81 -11.10
N TYR A 76 7.16 -1.06 -11.20
CA TYR A 76 6.02 -1.37 -12.08
C TYR A 76 5.99 -0.52 -13.34
N LYS A 77 7.07 0.20 -13.65
CA LYS A 77 7.16 1.02 -14.85
C LYS A 77 7.03 0.15 -16.11
N GLY A 78 6.07 0.50 -16.97
CA GLY A 78 5.74 -0.29 -18.18
C GLY A 78 4.74 -1.43 -17.96
N ASN A 79 4.29 -1.66 -16.72
CA ASN A 79 3.23 -2.62 -16.46
C ASN A 79 1.85 -2.00 -16.75
N THR A 80 1.10 -2.58 -17.68
CA THR A 80 -0.22 -2.07 -18.10
C THR A 80 -1.29 -2.17 -17.01
N VAL A 81 -1.21 -3.16 -16.12
CA VAL A 81 -2.09 -3.29 -14.95
C VAL A 81 -1.83 -2.13 -13.99
N ALA A 82 -0.57 -1.87 -13.67
CA ALA A 82 -0.18 -0.74 -12.81
C ALA A 82 -0.68 0.60 -13.35
N GLN A 83 -0.48 0.86 -14.65
CA GLN A 83 -0.96 2.08 -15.30
C GLN A 83 -2.47 2.22 -15.23
N ARG A 84 -3.22 1.13 -15.43
CA ARG A 84 -4.69 1.13 -15.31
C ARG A 84 -5.14 1.38 -13.88
N THR A 85 -4.50 0.78 -12.89
CA THR A 85 -4.82 1.00 -11.47
C THR A 85 -4.61 2.46 -11.08
N VAL A 86 -3.50 3.08 -11.50
CA VAL A 86 -3.24 4.51 -11.26
C VAL A 86 -4.27 5.39 -11.98
N ALA A 87 -4.63 5.05 -13.23
CA ALA A 87 -5.67 5.79 -13.95
C ALA A 87 -7.02 5.73 -13.23
N ARG A 88 -7.43 4.55 -12.72
CA ARG A 88 -8.66 4.36 -11.93
C ARG A 88 -8.64 5.16 -10.63
N PHE A 89 -7.50 5.19 -9.93
CA PHE A 89 -7.34 6.03 -8.74
C PHE A 89 -7.63 7.50 -9.05
N TRP A 90 -7.02 8.05 -10.10
CA TRP A 90 -7.23 9.45 -10.49
C TRP A 90 -8.64 9.73 -11.01
N ASP A 91 -9.25 8.78 -11.71
CA ASP A 91 -10.64 8.88 -12.18
C ASP A 91 -11.60 8.99 -10.99
N HIS A 92 -11.46 8.10 -10.00
CA HIS A 92 -12.22 8.13 -8.75
C HIS A 92 -11.95 9.40 -7.93
N TYR A 93 -10.69 9.83 -7.85
CA TYR A 93 -10.29 11.04 -7.10
C TYR A 93 -10.83 12.34 -7.71
N LYS A 94 -10.94 12.43 -9.03
CA LYS A 94 -11.53 13.60 -9.73
C LYS A 94 -13.05 13.67 -9.58
N GLY A 95 -13.69 12.55 -9.27
CA GLY A 95 -15.10 12.49 -8.91
C GLY A 95 -15.41 13.00 -7.51
N ASP A 96 -14.38 13.34 -6.71
CA ASP A 96 -14.53 13.92 -5.37
C ASP A 96 -14.53 15.46 -5.47
N PRO A 97 -15.70 16.14 -5.47
CA PRO A 97 -15.80 17.57 -5.72
C PRO A 97 -15.08 18.43 -4.65
N ASN A 98 -14.72 17.85 -3.50
CA ASN A 98 -14.07 18.57 -2.41
C ASN A 98 -12.54 18.65 -2.55
N ALA A 99 -11.91 17.93 -3.49
CA ALA A 99 -10.45 17.99 -3.68
C ALA A 99 -10.00 19.14 -4.59
N ALA A 100 -10.91 19.76 -5.34
CA ALA A 100 -10.60 20.83 -6.30
C ALA A 100 -10.73 22.25 -5.73
N GLU A 101 -11.41 22.45 -4.59
CA GLU A 101 -11.65 23.78 -3.99
C GLU A 101 -10.62 24.17 -2.93
N SER A 102 -9.34 24.19 -3.30
CA SER A 102 -8.31 24.92 -2.52
C SER A 102 -7.40 25.68 -3.48
N LYS A 103 -8.02 26.53 -4.29
CA LYS A 103 -7.36 27.60 -5.03
C LYS A 103 -8.30 28.80 -5.06
N THR A 104 -8.25 29.62 -4.02
CA THR A 104 -8.63 31.04 -4.05
C THR A 104 -7.73 31.77 -3.08
#